data_AF-A0AA38FYB2-F1
#
_entry.id   AF-A0AA38FYB2-F1
#
_cell.length_a   1.000
_cell.length_b   1.000
_cell.length_c   1.000
_cell.angle_alpha   90.00
_cell.angle_beta   90.00
_cell.angle_gamma   90.00
#
_symmetry.space_group_name_H-M   'P 1'
#
loop_
_entity.id
_entity.type
_entity.pdbx_description
1 polymer ?
#
loop_
_entity_poly.entity_id
_entity_poly.type
_entity_poly.pdbx_seq_one_letter_code
_entity_poly.pdbx_strand_id
1 'polypeptide(L)'
;MDGYPNAVPQDVRNRLPKFQGNNAITGDQHLKLFDNMMEDFEIEFEDVYIKLFIHTLKEDARDWYKALPDNSIDSWTEMKNAFRLQY
;
A
#
# COMPACT_ATOMS: atom_id res chain seq x y z
N MET A 1 25.08 2.96 4.09
CA MET A 1 23.86 3.29 3.32
C MET A 1 22.74 3.12 4.31
N ASP A 2 22.39 4.21 4.99
CA ASP A 2 21.55 4.17 6.19
C ASP A 2 20.09 3.99 5.80
N GLY A 3 19.64 2.74 5.82
CA GLY A 3 18.27 2.36 5.51
C GLY A 3 17.39 2.49 6.73
N TYR A 4 16.56 3.53 6.73
CA TYR A 4 15.34 3.73 7.52
C TYR A 4 15.45 3.50 9.06
N PRO A 5 15.46 4.57 9.88
CA PRO A 5 15.73 4.47 11.32
C PRO A 5 14.61 3.81 12.15
N ASN A 6 13.43 3.59 11.58
CA ASN A 6 12.24 3.14 12.32
C ASN A 6 11.83 1.72 11.93
N ALA A 7 11.74 0.84 12.93
CA ALA A 7 11.28 -0.53 12.74
C ALA A 7 9.77 -0.56 12.49
N VAL A 8 9.35 -1.19 11.39
CA VAL A 8 7.94 -1.55 11.18
C VAL A 8 7.56 -2.57 12.28
N PRO A 9 6.51 -2.35 13.08
CA PRO A 9 6.08 -3.36 14.04
C PRO A 9 5.71 -4.65 13.30
N GLN A 10 6.33 -5.77 13.69
CA GLN A 10 6.15 -7.08 13.03
C GLN A 10 4.66 -7.46 12.89
N ASP A 11 3.86 -7.08 13.89
CA ASP A 11 2.43 -7.37 14.00
C ASP A 11 1.63 -6.74 12.85
N VAL A 12 2.05 -5.57 12.35
CA VAL A 12 1.36 -4.83 11.29
C VAL A 12 1.38 -5.63 9.99
N ARG A 13 2.56 -6.14 9.60
CA ARG A 13 2.74 -6.82 8.30
C ARG A 13 1.84 -8.05 8.14
N ASN A 14 1.63 -8.78 9.24
CA ASN A 14 0.78 -9.96 9.27
C ASN A 14 -0.71 -9.63 9.27
N ARG A 15 -1.07 -8.41 9.69
CA ARG A 15 -2.46 -7.93 9.75
C ARG A 15 -2.90 -7.15 8.52
N LEU A 16 -1.96 -6.73 7.66
CA LEU A 16 -2.24 -5.97 6.45
C LEU A 16 -3.34 -6.62 5.59
N PRO A 17 -4.42 -5.86 5.23
CA PRO A 17 -5.45 -6.36 4.33
C PRO A 17 -4.83 -6.78 3.00
N LYS A 18 -5.42 -7.77 2.33
CA LYS A 18 -4.92 -8.26 1.03
C LYS A 18 -5.89 -7.87 -0.07
N PHE A 19 -5.33 -7.43 -1.20
CA PHE A 19 -6.08 -7.03 -2.38
C PHE A 19 -5.57 -7.76 -3.61
N GLN A 20 -6.45 -8.56 -4.22
CA GLN A 20 -6.13 -9.36 -5.41
C GLN A 20 -6.53 -8.69 -6.72
N GLY A 21 -7.35 -7.62 -6.68
CA GLY A 21 -7.91 -7.01 -7.88
C GLY A 21 -9.14 -7.71 -8.47
N ASN A 22 -9.71 -8.69 -7.77
CA ASN A 22 -10.86 -9.50 -8.24
C ASN A 22 -12.24 -9.03 -7.73
N ASN A 23 -12.37 -7.77 -7.33
CA ASN A 23 -13.64 -7.10 -6.96
C ASN A 23 -14.40 -7.65 -5.74
N ALA A 24 -13.77 -8.45 -4.85
CA ALA A 24 -14.41 -8.82 -3.57
C ALA A 24 -14.67 -7.59 -2.67
N ILE A 25 -13.79 -6.58 -2.77
CA ILE A 25 -13.96 -5.22 -2.26
C ILE A 25 -13.51 -4.25 -3.37
N THR A 26 -14.01 -3.02 -3.37
CA THR A 26 -13.54 -1.97 -4.30
C THR A 26 -12.15 -1.46 -3.92
N GLY A 27 -11.45 -0.82 -4.85
CA GLY A 27 -10.18 -0.15 -4.55
C GLY A 27 -10.30 0.85 -3.40
N ASP A 28 -11.34 1.68 -3.40
CA ASP A 28 -11.61 2.64 -2.32
C ASP A 28 -11.87 1.97 -0.96
N GLN A 29 -12.57 0.84 -0.93
CA GLN A 29 -12.75 0.08 0.31
C GLN A 29 -11.43 -0.45 0.85
N HIS A 30 -10.55 -0.93 -0.03
CA HIS A 30 -9.22 -1.39 0.34
C HIS A 30 -8.34 -0.25 0.87
N LEU A 31 -8.35 0.91 0.21
CA LEU A 31 -7.64 2.12 0.67
C LEU A 31 -8.11 2.54 2.07
N LYS A 32 -9.42 2.54 2.31
CA LYS A 32 -9.97 2.87 3.63
C LYS A 32 -9.54 1.89 4.72
N LEU A 33 -9.53 0.58 4.43
CA LEU A 33 -9.06 -0.42 5.38
C LEU A 33 -7.56 -0.25 5.69
N PHE A 34 -6.78 0.11 4.67
CA PHE A 34 -5.36 0.38 4.83
C PHE A 34 -5.12 1.65 5.67
N ASP A 35 -5.75 2.77 5.33
CA ASP A 35 -5.60 4.04 6.06
C ASP A 35 -6.00 3.87 7.54
N ASN A 36 -7.15 3.25 7.84
CA ASN A 36 -7.56 2.94 9.22
C ASN A 36 -6.51 2.12 9.98
N MET A 37 -5.87 1.15 9.32
CA MET A 37 -4.83 0.36 9.95
C MET A 37 -3.57 1.19 10.22
N MET A 38 -3.19 2.08 9.32
CA MET A 38 -2.05 2.95 9.54
C MET A 38 -2.30 3.93 10.70
N GLU A 39 -3.53 4.43 10.84
CA GLU A 39 -3.98 5.21 12.00
C GLU A 39 -3.90 4.41 13.30
N ASP A 40 -4.45 3.17 13.33
CA ASP A 40 -4.42 2.30 14.51
C ASP A 40 -3.00 1.98 15.02
N PHE A 41 -2.01 2.02 14.13
CA PHE A 41 -0.60 1.74 14.43
C PHE A 41 0.27 2.99 14.50
N GLU A 42 -0.33 4.18 14.46
CA GLU A 42 0.37 5.48 14.53
C GLU A 42 1.51 5.57 13.49
N ILE A 43 1.28 5.03 12.29
CA ILE A 43 2.22 5.15 11.18
C ILE A 43 2.01 6.54 10.57
N GLU A 44 3.08 7.32 10.50
CA GLU A 44 3.04 8.71 9.98
C GLU A 44 3.98 8.95 8.79
N PHE A 45 4.91 8.02 8.52
CA PHE A 45 5.92 8.18 7.48
C PHE A 45 5.39 7.73 6.11
N GLU A 46 5.37 8.64 5.14
CA GLU A 46 4.83 8.41 3.80
C GLU A 46 5.55 7.28 3.04
N ASP A 47 6.88 7.18 3.16
CA ASP A 47 7.64 6.10 2.53
C ASP A 47 7.31 4.73 3.14
N VAL A 48 6.96 4.70 4.43
CA VAL A 48 6.49 3.50 5.13
C VAL A 48 5.08 3.12 4.66
N TYR A 49 4.19 4.11 4.45
CA TYR A 49 2.87 3.87 3.85
C TYR A 49 2.98 3.17 2.52
N ILE A 50 3.77 3.71 1.59
CA ILE A 50 3.91 3.16 0.23
C ILE A 50 4.45 1.72 0.30
N LYS A 51 5.50 1.47 1.11
CA LYS A 51 6.05 0.12 1.30
C LYS A 51 5.02 -0.85 1.85
N LEU A 52 4.28 -0.47 2.89
CA LEU A 52 3.26 -1.31 3.52
C LEU A 52 2.11 -1.57 2.56
N PHE A 53 1.69 -0.58 1.78
CA PHE A 53 0.62 -0.73 0.81
C PHE A 53 0.99 -1.75 -0.28
N ILE A 54 2.23 -1.73 -0.80
CA ILE A 54 2.69 -2.71 -1.79
C ILE A 54 2.61 -4.15 -1.24
N HIS A 55 2.79 -4.35 0.08
CA HIS A 55 2.62 -5.65 0.73
C HIS A 55 1.15 -6.11 0.87
N THR A 56 0.18 -5.23 0.65
CA THR A 56 -1.24 -5.56 0.56
C THR A 56 -1.60 -6.18 -0.79
N LEU A 57 -0.88 -5.83 -1.85
CA LEU A 57 -1.18 -6.24 -3.23
C LEU A 57 -0.79 -7.70 -3.49
N LYS A 58 -1.69 -8.44 -4.14
CA LYS A 58 -1.58 -9.85 -4.51
C LYS A 58 -2.04 -10.06 -5.95
N GLU A 59 -1.57 -11.15 -6.57
CA GLU A 59 -1.96 -11.57 -7.92
C GLU A 59 -1.97 -10.39 -8.92
N ASP A 60 -3.08 -10.19 -9.64
CA ASP A 60 -3.27 -9.15 -10.66
C ASP A 60 -2.91 -7.75 -10.15
N ALA A 61 -3.26 -7.42 -8.90
CA ALA A 61 -2.90 -6.13 -8.28
C ALA A 61 -1.41 -5.97 -8.05
N ARG A 62 -0.71 -7.07 -7.76
CA ARG A 62 0.75 -7.03 -7.62
C ARG A 62 1.44 -6.91 -8.97
N ASP A 63 0.89 -7.53 -10.00
CA ASP A 63 1.45 -7.48 -11.35
C ASP A 63 1.19 -6.13 -12.02
N TRP A 64 0.03 -5.50 -11.78
CA TRP A 64 -0.20 -4.10 -12.13
C TRP A 64 0.88 -3.19 -11.55
N TYR A 65 1.16 -3.29 -10.25
CA TYR A 65 2.17 -2.43 -9.61
C TYR A 65 3.57 -2.63 -10.21
N LYS A 66 3.96 -3.87 -10.54
CA LYS A 66 5.24 -4.16 -11.19
C LYS A 66 5.33 -3.65 -12.64
N ALA A 67 4.19 -3.41 -13.29
CA ALA A 67 4.14 -2.91 -14.66
C ALA A 67 4.17 -1.37 -14.74
N LEU A 68 4.14 -0.68 -13.60
CA LEU A 68 4.28 0.77 -13.55
C LEU A 68 5.70 1.20 -13.98
N PRO A 69 5.85 2.35 -14.67
CA PRO A 69 7.17 2.87 -14.99
C PRO A 69 8.00 3.17 -13.73
N ASP A 70 9.31 2.99 -13.82
CA ASP A 70 10.23 3.37 -12.74
C ASP A 70 10.05 4.85 -12.36
N ASN A 71 9.98 5.13 -11.05
CA ASN A 71 9.77 6.47 -10.49
C ASN A 71 8.44 7.14 -10.94
N SER A 72 7.39 6.35 -11.23
CA SER A 72 6.06 6.90 -11.50
C SER A 72 5.21 7.14 -10.25
N ILE A 73 5.71 6.76 -9.07
CA ILE A 73 5.06 6.94 -7.77
C ILE A 73 6.12 7.46 -6.80
N ASP A 74 6.07 8.75 -6.54
CA ASP A 74 7.00 9.45 -5.65
C ASP A 74 6.31 9.91 -4.35
N SER A 75 4.98 9.79 -4.30
CA SER A 75 4.14 10.14 -3.14
C SER A 75 3.00 9.16 -2.91
N TRP A 76 2.46 9.15 -1.69
CA TRP A 76 1.27 8.37 -1.34
C TRP A 76 0.03 8.87 -2.09
N THR A 77 -0.01 10.16 -2.42
CA THR A 77 -1.09 10.74 -3.24
C THR A 77 -1.07 10.16 -4.65
N GLU A 78 0.09 10.08 -5.29
CA GLU A 78 0.23 9.46 -6.61
C GLU A 78 -0.10 7.97 -6.59
N MET A 79 0.36 7.24 -5.56
CA MET A 79 -0.01 5.83 -5.36
C MET A 79 -1.53 5.66 -5.31
N LYS A 80 -2.23 6.46 -4.48
CA LYS A 80 -3.69 6.42 -4.37
C LYS A 80 -4.39 6.74 -5.69
N ASN A 81 -3.92 7.75 -6.41
CA ASN A 81 -4.51 8.15 -7.69
C ASN A 81 -4.32 7.08 -8.76
N ALA A 82 -3.11 6.52 -8.88
CA ALA A 82 -2.81 5.44 -9.81
C ALA A 82 -3.64 4.18 -9.48
N PHE A 83 -3.74 3.85 -8.19
CA PHE A 83 -4.52 2.70 -7.74
C PHE A 83 -6.01 2.85 -8.05
N ARG A 84 -6.62 4.01 -7.76
CA ARG A 84 -8.04 4.30 -8.08
C ARG A 84 -8.34 4.34 -9.57
N LEU A 85 -7.36 4.73 -10.39
CA LEU A 85 -7.53 4.70 -11.85
C LEU A 85 -7.62 3.27 -12.37
N GLN A 86 -6.95 2.33 -11.68
CA GLN A 86 -6.93 0.91 -12.05
C GLN A 86 -8.08 0.09 -11.41
N TYR A 87 -8.45 0.37 -10.16
CA TYR A 87 -9.36 -0.45 -9.31
C TYR A 87 -10.37 0.41 -8.53
#